data_AF-A0A0E2EJ38-F1
#
_entry.id   AF-A0A0E2EJ38-F1
#
_cell.length_a   1.000
_cell.length_b   1.000
_cell.length_c   1.000
_cell.angle_alpha   90.00
_cell.angle_beta   90.00
_cell.angle_gamma   90.00
#
_symmetry.space_group_name_H-M   'P 1'
#
loop_
_entity.id
_entity.type
_entity.pdbx_description
1 polymer ?
#
loop_
_entity_poly.entity_id
_entity_poly.type
_entity_poly.pdbx_seq_one_letter_code
_entity_poly.pdbx_strand_id
1 'polypeptide(L)'
;MSLKKILCFVFILYSLFIFADGSENSDVQSPPVKETEDQNLPATENKNLSENEKDPEESDKGFYSIQSSGLTACFGDRWFFEQLDDKGRPLISVLYEKDKLIEKKTYTYKDDYPESCEVVLSDKLIKIKYNQKRMETEKIVYDAEGKNELEKNIYTYNENNLLIESFLKKEGTEYISKYEYGPENKIKSKTDFVNGNKISYTEYMTDKKIVHLFEYGKEVGVIEEET
;
A
#
# COMPACT_ATOMS: atom_id res chain seq x y z
N MET A 1 32.55 -16.95 -11.90
CA MET A 1 31.83 -16.38 -10.74
C MET A 1 31.03 -17.52 -10.09
N SER A 2 31.02 -17.66 -8.76
CA SER A 2 30.30 -18.77 -8.11
C SER A 2 28.78 -18.59 -8.26
N LEU A 3 28.05 -19.65 -8.61
CA LEU A 3 26.59 -19.69 -8.76
C LEU A 3 25.86 -19.08 -7.54
N LYS A 4 26.48 -19.18 -6.34
CA LYS A 4 25.98 -18.58 -5.10
C LYS A 4 25.92 -17.04 -5.13
N LYS A 5 26.84 -16.37 -5.84
CA LYS A 5 26.84 -14.90 -5.96
C LYS A 5 25.75 -14.40 -6.91
N ILE A 6 25.42 -15.17 -7.95
CA ILE A 6 24.34 -14.85 -8.91
C ILE A 6 22.98 -15.01 -8.21
N LEU A 7 22.80 -16.09 -7.44
CA LEU A 7 21.56 -16.31 -6.68
C LEU A 7 21.28 -15.20 -5.65
N CYS A 8 22.30 -14.75 -4.92
CA CYS A 8 22.14 -13.64 -3.96
C CYS A 8 21.75 -12.33 -4.65
N PHE A 9 22.27 -12.06 -5.87
CA PHE A 9 21.95 -10.84 -6.61
C PHE A 9 20.49 -10.83 -7.07
N VAL A 10 19.98 -11.97 -7.54
CA VAL A 10 18.58 -12.15 -7.95
C VAL A 10 17.62 -11.99 -6.76
N PHE A 11 17.95 -12.55 -5.59
CA PHE A 11 17.14 -12.40 -4.38
C PHE A 11 17.11 -10.96 -3.84
N ILE A 12 18.23 -10.22 -3.92
CA ILE A 12 18.29 -8.81 -3.50
C ILE A 12 17.41 -7.95 -4.42
N LEU A 13 17.50 -8.16 -5.74
CA LEU A 13 16.61 -7.52 -6.73
C LEU A 13 15.13 -7.84 -6.47
N TYR A 14 14.77 -9.08 -6.13
CA TYR A 14 13.36 -9.43 -5.87
C TYR A 14 12.85 -8.79 -4.56
N SER A 15 13.67 -8.74 -3.51
CA SER A 15 13.27 -8.19 -2.20
C SER A 15 13.10 -6.67 -2.17
N LEU A 16 13.76 -5.93 -3.07
CA LEU A 16 13.70 -4.47 -3.11
C LEU A 16 12.43 -3.92 -3.78
N PHE A 17 11.67 -4.76 -4.51
CA PHE A 17 10.52 -4.32 -5.33
C PHE A 17 9.17 -4.92 -4.93
N ILE A 18 9.06 -5.62 -3.80
CA ILE A 18 7.78 -6.20 -3.32
C ILE A 18 6.74 -5.11 -2.98
N PHE A 19 7.13 -3.84 -2.87
CA PHE A 19 6.21 -2.74 -2.55
C PHE A 19 5.70 -1.94 -3.75
N ALA A 20 6.03 -2.35 -4.98
CA ALA A 20 5.53 -1.69 -6.20
C ALA A 20 4.32 -2.41 -6.82
N ASP A 21 3.87 -3.53 -6.25
CA ASP A 21 2.64 -4.17 -6.66
C ASP A 21 1.50 -3.61 -5.80
N GLY A 22 0.63 -2.82 -6.43
CA GLY A 22 -0.63 -2.38 -5.86
C GLY A 22 -1.57 -3.57 -5.74
N SER A 23 -1.24 -4.51 -4.85
CA SER A 23 -2.12 -5.63 -4.55
C SER A 23 -3.39 -5.09 -3.91
N GLU A 24 -4.45 -5.19 -4.69
CA GLU A 24 -5.85 -5.06 -4.38
C GLU A 24 -6.13 -5.34 -2.89
N ASN A 25 -6.77 -4.38 -2.22
CA ASN A 25 -7.46 -4.65 -0.97
C ASN A 25 -8.44 -5.80 -1.25
N SER A 26 -8.12 -6.98 -0.71
CA SER A 26 -9.02 -8.12 -0.69
C SER A 26 -10.38 -7.68 -0.14
N ASP A 27 -11.40 -7.85 -0.97
CA ASP A 27 -12.81 -7.70 -0.65
C ASP A 27 -13.12 -8.18 0.78
N VAL A 28 -13.38 -7.25 1.69
CA VAL A 28 -14.16 -7.55 2.89
C VAL A 28 -15.61 -7.62 2.43
N GLN A 29 -16.00 -8.83 2.07
CA GLN A 29 -17.34 -9.23 1.75
C GLN A 29 -18.29 -8.78 2.88
N SER A 30 -19.03 -7.70 2.63
CA SER A 30 -20.05 -7.20 3.55
C SER A 30 -21.19 -8.22 3.63
N PRO A 31 -21.63 -8.67 4.82
CA PRO A 31 -22.80 -9.54 4.92
C PRO A 31 -24.06 -8.76 4.48
N PRO A 32 -25.08 -9.45 3.92
CA PRO A 32 -26.23 -8.78 3.35
C PRO A 32 -27.09 -8.16 4.45
N VAL A 33 -27.30 -6.84 4.35
CA VAL A 33 -28.28 -6.13 5.18
C VAL A 33 -29.68 -6.53 4.72
N LYS A 34 -30.39 -7.28 5.56
CA LYS A 34 -31.85 -7.39 5.47
C LYS A 34 -32.45 -6.20 6.21
N GLU A 35 -33.09 -5.31 5.48
CA GLU A 35 -34.08 -4.39 6.04
C GLU A 35 -35.15 -5.21 6.77
N THR A 36 -35.51 -4.84 7.99
CA THR A 36 -36.74 -5.34 8.62
C THR A 36 -37.44 -4.16 9.26
N GLU A 37 -38.63 -3.88 8.74
CA GLU A 37 -39.59 -2.87 9.15
C GLU A 37 -39.98 -2.99 10.64
N ASP A 38 -40.25 -1.83 11.23
CA ASP A 38 -41.01 -1.61 12.46
C ASP A 38 -42.27 -2.49 12.55
N GLN A 39 -42.42 -3.30 13.62
CA GLN A 39 -43.73 -3.63 14.22
C GLN A 39 -43.65 -3.91 15.74
N ASN A 40 -44.21 -2.95 16.50
CA ASN A 40 -44.96 -3.02 17.77
C ASN A 40 -44.67 -4.09 18.85
N LEU A 41 -44.47 -3.59 20.09
CA LEU A 41 -44.67 -4.26 21.39
C LEU A 41 -46.18 -4.54 21.67
N PRO A 42 -46.54 -5.51 22.54
CA PRO A 42 -46.69 -5.17 23.97
C PRO A 42 -46.14 -6.21 24.97
N ALA A 43 -45.92 -5.74 26.20
CA ALA A 43 -45.44 -6.46 27.37
C ALA A 43 -46.43 -7.52 27.90
N THR A 44 -45.93 -8.59 28.56
CA THR A 44 -46.19 -8.93 29.99
C THR A 44 -45.36 -10.18 30.41
N GLU A 45 -44.55 -9.96 31.46
CA GLU A 45 -44.10 -10.84 32.56
C GLU A 45 -44.33 -12.38 32.50
N ASN A 46 -43.23 -13.15 32.61
CA ASN A 46 -43.21 -14.42 33.34
C ASN A 46 -41.79 -14.75 33.84
N LYS A 47 -41.61 -14.77 35.17
CA LYS A 47 -40.46 -15.33 35.87
C LYS A 47 -40.48 -16.86 35.74
N ASN A 48 -39.36 -17.46 35.35
CA ASN A 48 -38.83 -18.67 35.98
C ASN A 48 -37.37 -18.87 35.56
N LEU A 49 -36.49 -18.98 36.55
CA LEU A 49 -35.08 -19.34 36.41
C LEU A 49 -34.93 -20.82 36.05
N SER A 50 -34.04 -21.11 35.10
CA SER A 50 -33.22 -22.33 35.15
C SER A 50 -31.85 -22.06 34.52
N GLU A 51 -30.82 -22.11 35.37
CA GLU A 51 -29.40 -22.08 35.02
C GLU A 51 -29.04 -23.25 34.09
N ASN A 52 -28.49 -22.92 32.92
CA ASN A 52 -27.30 -23.52 32.29
C ASN A 52 -27.26 -23.09 30.83
N GLU A 53 -27.06 -21.79 30.61
CA GLU A 53 -26.48 -21.35 29.35
C GLU A 53 -25.01 -21.11 29.66
N LYS A 54 -24.13 -21.89 29.02
CA LYS A 54 -22.78 -21.39 28.77
C LYS A 54 -22.98 -20.02 28.18
N ASP A 55 -22.51 -18.98 28.86
CA ASP A 55 -22.40 -17.67 28.24
C ASP A 55 -21.79 -17.92 26.85
N PRO A 56 -22.47 -17.56 25.75
CA PRO A 56 -21.82 -17.59 24.46
C PRO A 56 -20.55 -16.79 24.66
N GLU A 57 -19.38 -17.38 24.38
CA GLU A 57 -18.11 -16.66 24.29
C GLU A 57 -18.44 -15.29 23.74
N GLU A 58 -18.30 -14.27 24.60
CA GLU A 58 -18.72 -12.92 24.26
C GLU A 58 -17.84 -12.58 23.07
N SER A 59 -18.38 -12.77 21.87
CA SER A 59 -17.65 -12.48 20.65
C SER A 59 -17.23 -11.04 20.83
N ASP A 60 -15.93 -10.74 20.75
CA ASP A 60 -15.42 -9.38 20.89
C ASP A 60 -16.20 -8.49 19.91
N LYS A 61 -17.30 -7.92 20.39
CA LYS A 61 -18.24 -7.15 19.59
C LYS A 61 -17.56 -5.80 19.49
N GLY A 62 -16.80 -5.65 18.42
CA GLY A 62 -16.20 -4.37 18.07
C GLY A 62 -17.24 -3.26 18.10
N PHE A 63 -16.81 -2.06 18.46
CA PHE A 63 -17.65 -0.87 18.37
C PHE A 63 -17.46 -0.22 17.00
N TYR A 64 -18.55 0.20 16.36
CA TYR A 64 -18.50 0.91 15.08
C TYR A 64 -19.50 2.07 15.11
N SER A 65 -19.07 3.24 14.66
CA SER A 65 -19.91 4.42 14.52
C SER A 65 -19.55 5.16 13.25
N ILE A 66 -20.57 5.51 12.46
CA ILE A 66 -20.43 6.29 11.22
C ILE A 66 -21.29 7.53 11.37
N GLN A 67 -20.69 8.68 11.12
CA GLN A 67 -21.30 10.01 11.15
C GLN A 67 -20.91 10.77 9.88
N SER A 68 -21.62 11.85 9.56
CA SER A 68 -21.28 12.68 8.39
C SER A 68 -19.86 13.27 8.47
N SER A 69 -19.37 13.55 9.67
CA SER A 69 -18.04 14.14 9.92
C SER A 69 -16.94 13.10 10.09
N GLY A 70 -17.23 11.79 10.08
CA GLY A 70 -16.23 10.79 10.40
C GLY A 70 -16.75 9.41 10.73
N LEU A 71 -15.82 8.48 10.90
CA LEU A 71 -16.11 7.14 11.39
C LEU A 71 -15.16 6.76 12.53
N THR A 72 -15.63 5.88 13.40
CA THR A 72 -14.86 5.31 14.50
C THR A 72 -15.10 3.82 14.55
N ALA A 73 -14.03 3.04 14.64
CA ALA A 73 -14.10 1.60 14.82
C ALA A 73 -13.17 1.19 15.96
N CYS A 74 -13.60 0.24 16.79
CA CYS A 74 -12.80 -0.34 17.86
C CYS A 74 -12.93 -1.85 17.83
N PHE A 75 -11.80 -2.54 17.92
CA PHE A 75 -11.75 -3.99 18.01
C PHE A 75 -10.63 -4.39 19.00
N GLY A 76 -11.01 -4.95 20.14
CA GLY A 76 -10.10 -5.19 21.26
C GLY A 76 -9.41 -3.90 21.71
N ASP A 77 -8.08 -3.90 21.68
CA ASP A 77 -7.26 -2.74 22.07
C ASP A 77 -7.05 -1.72 20.93
N ARG A 78 -7.58 -1.96 19.73
CA ARG A 78 -7.31 -1.11 18.56
C ARG A 78 -8.45 -0.13 18.33
N TRP A 79 -8.10 1.15 18.21
CA TRP A 79 -9.03 2.22 17.89
C TRP A 79 -8.64 2.86 16.56
N PHE A 80 -9.59 2.89 15.63
CA PHE A 80 -9.50 3.62 14.38
C PHE A 80 -10.46 4.80 14.40
N PHE A 81 -9.98 5.97 14.02
CA PHE A 81 -10.78 7.18 13.85
C PHE A 81 -10.44 7.83 12.51
N GLU A 82 -11.45 8.19 11.73
CA GLU A 82 -11.27 8.98 10.51
C GLU A 82 -12.21 10.19 10.53
N GLN A 83 -11.64 11.37 10.33
CA GLN A 83 -12.36 12.62 10.15
C GLN A 83 -12.55 12.88 8.67
N LEU A 84 -13.77 13.23 8.28
CA LEU A 84 -14.13 13.57 6.90
C LEU A 84 -14.34 15.08 6.75
N ASP A 85 -14.12 15.60 5.55
CA ASP A 85 -14.55 16.95 5.16
C ASP A 85 -16.03 16.99 4.75
N ASP A 86 -16.52 18.18 4.39
CA ASP A 86 -17.90 18.41 3.97
C ASP A 86 -18.31 17.63 2.70
N LYS A 87 -17.34 17.07 1.96
CA LYS A 87 -17.56 16.22 0.78
C LYS A 87 -17.43 14.73 1.12
N GLY A 88 -17.30 14.38 2.39
CA GLY A 88 -17.12 13.00 2.86
C GLY A 88 -15.74 12.41 2.56
N ARG A 89 -14.71 13.25 2.35
CA ARG A 89 -13.34 12.80 2.04
C ARG A 89 -12.47 12.79 3.29
N PRO A 90 -11.57 11.80 3.48
CA PRO A 90 -10.70 11.73 4.65
C PRO A 90 -9.79 12.94 4.79
N LEU A 91 -9.87 13.69 5.89
CA LEU A 91 -8.91 14.74 6.27
C LEU A 91 -7.79 14.17 7.13
N ILE A 92 -8.17 13.35 8.11
CA ILE A 92 -7.26 12.74 9.09
C ILE A 92 -7.74 11.32 9.36
N SER A 93 -6.82 10.35 9.36
CA SER A 93 -7.10 8.98 9.80
C SER A 93 -6.09 8.60 10.88
N VAL A 94 -6.53 8.00 11.98
CA VAL A 94 -5.68 7.67 13.11
C VAL A 94 -5.93 6.25 13.57
N LEU A 95 -4.86 5.50 13.79
CA LEU A 95 -4.87 4.17 14.39
C LEU A 95 -4.10 4.21 15.72
N TYR A 96 -4.79 3.84 16.79
CA TYR A 96 -4.19 3.57 18.09
C TYR A 96 -4.24 2.08 18.41
N GLU A 97 -3.25 1.61 19.16
CA GLU A 97 -3.31 0.33 19.87
C GLU A 97 -3.03 0.63 21.35
N LYS A 98 -4.01 0.34 22.21
CA LYS A 98 -4.05 0.81 23.60
C LYS A 98 -3.97 2.34 23.66
N ASP A 99 -2.94 2.86 24.33
CA ASP A 99 -2.64 4.27 24.50
C ASP A 99 -1.59 4.80 23.51
N LYS A 100 -1.17 3.98 22.54
CA LYS A 100 -0.10 4.32 21.60
C LYS A 100 -0.62 4.63 20.21
N LEU A 101 -0.22 5.78 19.69
CA LEU A 101 -0.41 6.13 18.29
C LEU A 101 0.44 5.22 17.41
N ILE A 102 -0.21 4.43 16.55
CA ILE A 102 0.47 3.55 15.59
C ILE A 102 0.66 4.26 14.26
N GLU A 103 -0.38 4.94 13.79
CA GLU A 103 -0.36 5.67 12.52
C GLU A 103 -1.29 6.88 12.60
N LYS A 104 -0.84 8.01 12.06
CA LYS A 104 -1.70 9.15 11.73
C LYS A 104 -1.47 9.54 10.28
N LYS A 105 -2.54 9.58 9.48
CA LYS A 105 -2.55 10.11 8.12
C LYS A 105 -3.20 11.49 8.12
N THR A 106 -2.67 12.42 7.34
CA THR A 106 -3.26 13.75 7.12
C THR A 106 -3.22 14.06 5.65
N TYR A 107 -4.39 14.34 5.08
CA TYR A 107 -4.57 14.54 3.66
C TYR A 107 -4.72 16.03 3.33
N THR A 108 -4.08 16.45 2.24
CA THR A 108 -4.25 17.78 1.66
C THR A 108 -4.87 17.62 0.29
N TYR A 109 -5.95 18.35 0.03
CA TYR A 109 -6.70 18.28 -1.22
C TYR A 109 -6.54 19.55 -2.03
N LYS A 110 -6.53 19.39 -3.35
CA LYS A 110 -6.60 20.47 -4.33
C LYS A 110 -7.50 20.03 -5.47
N ASP A 111 -8.35 20.91 -6.00
CA ASP A 111 -9.24 20.63 -7.15
C ASP A 111 -9.92 19.24 -7.11
N ASP A 112 -10.42 18.85 -5.94
CA ASP A 112 -11.13 17.60 -5.67
C ASP A 112 -10.37 16.26 -5.73
N TYR A 113 -9.04 16.30 -5.72
CA TYR A 113 -8.20 15.12 -5.51
C TYR A 113 -7.23 15.33 -4.32
N PRO A 114 -6.78 14.25 -3.66
CA PRO A 114 -5.73 14.34 -2.66
C PRO A 114 -4.41 14.72 -3.36
N GLU A 115 -3.91 15.92 -3.11
CA GLU A 115 -2.62 16.39 -3.65
C GLU A 115 -1.46 15.73 -2.90
N SER A 116 -1.61 15.56 -1.58
CA SER A 116 -0.60 14.92 -0.74
C SER A 116 -1.18 14.25 0.50
N CYS A 117 -0.42 13.30 1.05
CA CYS A 117 -0.68 12.66 2.33
C CYS A 117 0.60 12.66 3.18
N GLU A 118 0.48 13.07 4.44
CA GLU A 118 1.51 12.92 5.46
C GLU A 118 1.14 11.76 6.39
N VAL A 119 2.04 10.80 6.56
CA VAL A 119 1.87 9.64 7.44
C VAL A 119 2.90 9.71 8.56
N VAL A 120 2.43 9.86 9.79
CA VAL A 120 3.24 9.83 11.00
C VAL A 120 3.15 8.44 11.60
N LEU A 121 4.30 7.79 11.74
CA LEU A 121 4.48 6.53 12.45
C LEU A 121 5.33 6.78 13.71
N SER A 122 5.48 5.77 14.56
CA SER A 122 6.29 5.90 15.79
C SER A 122 7.77 6.20 15.55
N ASP A 123 8.33 5.73 14.42
CA ASP A 123 9.76 5.80 14.09
C ASP A 123 10.06 6.63 12.83
N LYS A 124 9.03 7.04 12.09
CA LYS A 124 9.15 7.62 10.75
C LYS A 124 8.07 8.64 10.46
N LEU A 125 8.42 9.57 9.57
CA LEU A 125 7.50 10.47 8.89
C LEU A 125 7.54 10.17 7.39
N ILE A 126 6.40 9.95 6.75
CA ILE A 126 6.31 9.68 5.31
C ILE A 126 5.49 10.80 4.66
N LYS A 127 6.01 11.38 3.58
CA LYS A 127 5.29 12.37 2.77
C LYS A 127 5.06 11.81 1.38
N ILE A 128 3.81 11.77 0.96
CA ILE A 128 3.37 11.23 -0.32
C ILE A 128 2.72 12.34 -1.13
N LYS A 129 3.01 12.43 -2.43
CA LYS A 129 2.31 13.28 -3.39
C LYS A 129 1.60 12.43 -4.42
N TYR A 130 0.48 12.93 -4.91
CA TYR A 130 -0.29 12.29 -5.96
C TYR A 130 -0.52 13.24 -7.13
N ASN A 131 -0.77 12.68 -8.31
CA ASN A 131 -1.30 13.43 -9.43
C ASN A 131 -2.84 13.52 -9.38
N GLN A 132 -3.44 14.27 -10.32
CA GLN A 132 -4.89 14.42 -10.44
C GLN A 132 -5.63 13.09 -10.64
N LYS A 133 -4.97 12.07 -11.19
CA LYS A 133 -5.51 10.71 -11.36
C LYS A 133 -5.34 9.86 -10.10
N ARG A 134 -4.92 10.47 -8.97
CA ARG A 134 -4.72 9.85 -7.64
C ARG A 134 -3.61 8.81 -7.59
N MET A 135 -2.68 8.83 -8.55
CA MET A 135 -1.51 7.95 -8.54
C MET A 135 -0.37 8.60 -7.77
N GLU A 136 0.33 7.84 -6.93
CA GLU A 136 1.51 8.29 -6.18
C GLU A 136 2.63 8.70 -7.14
N THR A 137 3.17 9.90 -7.00
CA THR A 137 4.24 10.42 -7.88
C THR A 137 5.54 10.65 -7.13
N GLU A 138 5.48 10.87 -5.82
CA GLU A 138 6.65 11.03 -4.95
C GLU A 138 6.32 10.48 -3.57
N LYS A 139 7.27 9.76 -2.97
CA LYS A 139 7.21 9.34 -1.57
C LYS A 139 8.58 9.53 -0.93
N ILE A 140 8.62 10.32 0.13
CA ILE A 140 9.83 10.57 0.91
C ILE A 140 9.62 10.04 2.33
N VAL A 141 10.53 9.18 2.79
CA VAL A 141 10.56 8.65 4.15
C VAL A 141 11.63 9.40 4.91
N TYR A 142 11.26 9.97 6.05
CA TYR A 142 12.14 10.63 6.99
C TYR A 142 12.24 9.83 8.30
N ASP A 143 13.23 10.17 9.11
CA ASP A 143 13.23 9.82 10.53
C ASP A 143 12.01 10.39 11.27
N ALA A 144 11.78 9.93 12.51
CA ALA A 144 10.67 10.36 13.35
C ALA A 144 10.62 11.89 13.56
N GLU A 145 11.77 12.57 13.53
CA GLU A 145 11.87 14.02 13.70
C GLU A 145 11.58 14.80 12.40
N GLY A 146 11.47 14.12 11.26
CA GLY A 146 11.28 14.75 9.96
C GLY A 146 12.49 15.52 9.45
N LYS A 147 13.69 15.26 9.99
CA LYS A 147 14.91 16.02 9.70
C LYS A 147 15.79 15.35 8.65
N ASN A 148 15.90 14.03 8.70
CA ASN A 148 16.78 13.28 7.80
C ASN A 148 15.96 12.46 6.82
N GLU A 149 16.21 12.63 5.51
CA GLU A 149 15.65 11.79 4.46
C GLU A 149 16.34 10.42 4.48
N LEU A 150 15.56 9.36 4.70
CA LEU A 150 16.01 7.97 4.73
C LEU A 150 15.84 7.30 3.36
N GLU A 151 14.78 7.66 2.66
CA GLU A 151 14.40 7.06 1.39
C GLU A 151 13.60 8.05 0.55
N LYS A 152 13.84 8.06 -0.76
CA LYS A 152 13.05 8.83 -1.72
C LYS A 152 12.67 8.00 -2.93
N ASN A 153 11.39 7.99 -3.23
CA ASN A 153 10.80 7.36 -4.39
C ASN A 153 10.17 8.41 -5.31
N ILE A 154 10.37 8.28 -6.62
CA ILE A 154 9.69 9.07 -7.65
C ILE A 154 9.11 8.10 -8.69
N TYR A 155 7.87 8.35 -9.10
CA TYR A 155 7.16 7.53 -10.09
C TYR A 155 6.67 8.41 -11.24
N THR A 156 6.98 7.98 -12.46
CA THR A 156 6.56 8.64 -13.70
C THR A 156 5.65 7.71 -14.49
N TYR A 157 4.51 8.23 -14.93
CA TYR A 157 3.51 7.47 -15.67
C TYR A 157 3.31 8.04 -17.08
N ASN A 158 2.94 7.19 -18.03
CA ASN A 158 2.51 7.62 -19.35
C ASN A 158 1.02 8.06 -19.37
N GLU A 159 0.53 8.44 -20.55
CA GLU A 159 -0.86 8.89 -20.76
C GLU A 159 -1.91 7.82 -20.40
N ASN A 160 -1.53 6.54 -20.56
CA ASN A 160 -2.33 5.36 -20.22
C ASN A 160 -2.25 4.96 -18.73
N ASN A 161 -1.64 5.80 -17.88
CA ASN A 161 -1.45 5.55 -16.44
C ASN A 161 -0.52 4.38 -16.09
N LEU A 162 0.33 3.96 -17.03
CA LEU A 162 1.30 2.91 -16.79
C LEU A 162 2.62 3.51 -16.29
N LEU A 163 3.24 2.87 -15.30
CA LEU A 163 4.52 3.28 -14.74
C LEU A 163 5.63 3.09 -15.78
N ILE A 164 6.24 4.19 -16.26
CA ILE A 164 7.33 4.14 -17.24
C ILE A 164 8.71 4.33 -16.62
N GLU A 165 8.78 4.94 -15.44
CA GLU A 165 10.03 5.09 -14.70
C GLU A 165 9.75 5.12 -13.20
N SER A 166 10.52 4.34 -12.43
CA SER A 166 10.63 4.48 -10.99
C SER A 166 12.07 4.80 -10.60
N PHE A 167 12.22 5.71 -9.66
CA PHE A 167 13.49 6.07 -9.04
C PHE A 167 13.38 5.81 -7.54
N LEU A 168 14.39 5.16 -6.96
CA LEU A 168 14.54 4.94 -5.53
C LEU A 168 15.95 5.39 -5.12
N LYS A 169 16.03 6.26 -4.11
CA LYS A 169 17.28 6.57 -3.42
C LYS A 169 17.20 6.11 -1.97
N LYS A 170 18.15 5.28 -1.56
CA LYS A 170 18.22 4.73 -0.21
C LYS A 170 19.67 4.46 0.17
N GLU A 171 20.06 4.89 1.37
CA GLU A 171 21.42 4.67 1.90
C GLU A 171 22.53 5.13 0.93
N GLY A 172 22.29 6.23 0.21
CA GLY A 172 23.23 6.78 -0.78
C GLY A 172 23.30 6.02 -2.11
N THR A 173 22.55 4.94 -2.29
CA THR A 173 22.45 4.20 -3.56
C THR A 173 21.19 4.62 -4.31
N GLU A 174 21.33 4.83 -5.61
CA GLU A 174 20.24 5.16 -6.53
C GLU A 174 19.89 3.95 -7.39
N TYR A 175 18.60 3.66 -7.48
CA TYR A 175 18.02 2.60 -8.29
C TYR A 175 17.04 3.23 -9.25
N ILE A 176 17.10 2.84 -10.52
CA ILE A 176 16.14 3.28 -11.54
C ILE A 176 15.62 2.05 -12.27
N SER A 177 14.31 1.95 -12.42
CA SER A 177 13.68 0.98 -13.33
C SER A 177 12.93 1.74 -14.41
N LYS A 178 13.20 1.41 -15.68
CA LYS A 178 12.47 1.96 -16.83
C LYS A 178 11.67 0.87 -17.50
N TYR A 179 10.43 1.16 -17.86
CA TYR A 179 9.50 0.20 -18.43
C TYR A 179 9.07 0.66 -19.82
N GLU A 180 9.08 -0.27 -20.77
CA GLU A 180 8.51 -0.07 -22.09
C GLU A 180 7.29 -0.97 -22.25
N TYR A 181 6.25 -0.42 -22.87
CA TYR A 181 5.00 -1.12 -23.12
C TYR A 181 4.80 -1.35 -24.61
N GLY A 182 4.35 -2.55 -24.96
CA GLY A 182 3.98 -2.93 -26.32
C GLY A 182 2.49 -2.72 -26.58
N PRO A 183 1.93 -3.44 -27.58
CA PRO A 183 0.49 -3.48 -27.82
C PRO A 183 -0.30 -3.88 -26.57
N GLU A 184 -1.54 -3.40 -26.47
CA GLU A 184 -2.46 -3.73 -25.36
C GLU A 184 -1.91 -3.35 -23.97
N ASN A 185 -1.00 -2.38 -23.88
CA ASN A 185 -0.41 -1.93 -22.61
C ASN A 185 0.32 -3.06 -21.85
N LYS A 186 0.77 -4.12 -22.54
CA LYS A 186 1.59 -5.18 -21.96
C LYS A 186 3.03 -4.73 -21.84
N ILE A 187 3.69 -5.04 -20.73
CA ILE A 187 5.12 -4.75 -20.55
C ILE A 187 5.88 -5.51 -21.64
N LYS A 188 6.69 -4.77 -22.39
CA LYS A 188 7.59 -5.31 -23.42
C LYS A 188 8.98 -5.50 -22.87
N SER A 189 9.47 -4.51 -22.10
CA SER A 189 10.79 -4.59 -21.50
C SER A 189 10.89 -3.82 -20.18
N LYS A 190 11.86 -4.21 -19.35
CA LYS A 190 12.27 -3.50 -18.14
C LYS A 190 13.79 -3.36 -18.12
N THR A 191 14.30 -2.16 -17.89
CA THR A 191 15.74 -1.91 -17.70
C THR A 191 16.00 -1.40 -16.30
N ASP A 192 16.87 -2.07 -15.55
CA ASP A 192 17.26 -1.64 -14.21
C ASP A 192 18.68 -1.05 -14.18
N PHE A 193 18.84 0.02 -13.40
CA PHE A 193 20.10 0.72 -13.17
C PHE A 193 20.40 0.84 -11.68
N VAL A 194 21.69 0.78 -11.34
CA VAL A 194 22.20 1.10 -10.00
C VAL A 194 23.31 2.15 -10.14
N ASN A 195 23.14 3.29 -9.48
CA ASN A 195 24.03 4.45 -9.56
C ASN A 195 24.36 4.83 -11.02
N GLY A 196 23.33 4.84 -11.88
CA GLY A 196 23.44 5.13 -13.31
C GLY A 196 24.00 4.00 -14.18
N ASN A 197 24.49 2.91 -13.60
CA ASN A 197 25.00 1.76 -14.36
C ASN A 197 23.86 0.79 -14.66
N LYS A 198 23.67 0.43 -15.93
CA LYS A 198 22.75 -0.64 -16.32
C LYS A 198 23.19 -1.96 -15.70
N ILE A 199 22.31 -2.61 -14.95
CA ILE A 199 22.57 -3.90 -14.29
C ILE A 199 21.74 -5.04 -14.90
N SER A 200 20.57 -4.72 -15.48
CA SER A 200 19.72 -5.71 -16.12
C SER A 200 18.95 -5.11 -17.30
N TYR A 201 18.55 -5.99 -18.21
CA TYR A 201 17.50 -5.76 -19.19
C TYR A 201 16.66 -7.01 -19.29
N THR A 202 15.36 -6.88 -19.07
CA THR A 202 14.40 -7.98 -19.14
C THR A 202 13.48 -7.77 -20.32
N GLU A 203 13.41 -8.76 -21.19
CA GLU A 203 12.44 -8.86 -22.28
C GLU A 203 11.28 -9.74 -21.84
N TYR A 204 10.07 -9.25 -22.01
CA TYR A 204 8.85 -10.00 -21.69
C TYR A 204 8.24 -10.51 -22.98
N MET A 205 8.11 -11.83 -23.09
CA MET A 205 7.45 -12.53 -24.18
C MET A 205 6.16 -13.19 -23.65
N THR A 206 5.40 -13.84 -24.54
CA THR A 206 4.10 -14.43 -24.18
C THR A 206 4.21 -15.56 -23.15
N ASP A 207 5.25 -16.37 -23.23
CA ASP A 207 5.44 -17.63 -22.50
C ASP A 207 6.72 -17.65 -21.65
N LYS A 208 7.56 -16.63 -21.82
CA LYS A 208 8.85 -16.54 -21.16
C LYS A 208 9.30 -15.10 -20.96
N LYS A 209 10.29 -14.92 -20.09
CA LYS A 209 11.09 -13.70 -20.02
C LYS A 209 12.57 -14.03 -20.16
N ILE A 210 13.30 -13.11 -20.79
CA ILE A 210 14.74 -13.21 -21.00
C ILE A 210 15.40 -12.09 -20.22
N VAL A 211 16.27 -12.44 -19.26
CA VAL A 211 16.98 -11.50 -18.39
C VAL A 211 18.45 -11.45 -18.82
N HIS A 212 18.86 -10.31 -19.37
CA HIS A 212 20.25 -9.97 -19.66
C HIS A 212 20.86 -9.28 -18.45
N LEU A 213 22.00 -9.77 -17.97
CA LEU A 213 22.73 -9.23 -16.82
C LEU A 213 23.96 -8.46 -17.31
N PHE A 214 24.21 -7.30 -16.70
CA PHE A 214 25.30 -6.40 -17.08
C PHE A 214 26.23 -6.12 -15.90
N GLU A 215 27.53 -6.06 -16.17
CA GLU A 215 28.56 -5.60 -15.25
C GLU A 215 29.44 -4.57 -15.97
N TYR A 216 29.47 -3.33 -15.47
CA TYR A 216 30.19 -2.20 -16.08
C TYR A 216 29.95 -2.05 -17.60
N GLY A 217 28.69 -2.18 -18.01
CA GLY A 217 28.25 -2.02 -19.40
C GLY A 217 28.53 -3.22 -20.31
N LYS A 218 29.12 -4.31 -19.80
CA LYS A 218 29.30 -5.57 -20.54
C LYS A 218 28.24 -6.57 -20.11
N GLU A 219 27.64 -7.24 -21.08
CA GLU A 219 26.72 -8.36 -20.80
C GLU A 219 27.53 -9.55 -20.26
N VAL A 220 27.14 -10.05 -19.09
CA VAL A 220 27.84 -11.12 -18.36
C VAL A 220 27.02 -12.40 -18.26
N GLY A 221 25.73 -12.36 -18.61
CA GLY A 221 24.88 -13.53 -18.57
C GLY A 221 23.49 -13.26 -19.14
N VAL A 222 22.86 -14.35 -19.57
CA VAL A 222 21.47 -14.39 -20.04
C VAL A 222 20.77 -15.53 -19.30
N ILE A 223 19.59 -15.25 -18.77
CA ILE A 223 18.73 -16.22 -18.09
C ILE A 223 17.39 -16.23 -18.80
N GLU A 224 16.91 -17.41 -19.16
CA GLU A 224 15.56 -17.60 -19.67
C GLU A 224 14.70 -18.20 -18.54
N GLU A 225 13.56 -17.59 -18.27
CA GLU A 225 12.60 -18.03 -17.26
C GLU A 225 11.23 -18.23 -17.92
N GLU A 226 10.65 -19.43 -17.78
CA GLU A 226 9.26 -19.69 -18.16
C GLU A 226 8.33 -18.87 -17.26
N THR A 227 7.26 -18.31 -17.84
CA THR A 227 6.29 -17.43 -17.14
C THR A 227 5.14 -18.21 -16.54
#